data_AF-A0A484KHX9-F1
#
_entry.id   AF-A0A484KHX9-F1
#
_cell.length_a   1.000
_cell.length_b   1.000
_cell.length_c   1.000
_cell.angle_alpha   90.00
_cell.angle_beta   90.00
_cell.angle_gamma   90.00
#
_symmetry.space_group_name_H-M   'P 1'
#
loop_
_entity.id
_entity.type
_entity.pdbx_description
1 polymer ?
#
loop_
_entity_poly.entity_id
_entity_poly.type
_entity_poly.pdbx_seq_one_letter_code
_entity_poly.pdbx_strand_id
1 'polypeptide(L)'
;MAPSVRSVAVSMLFVLFLLATEMGSSDAALCDKLSAGFKGYCGRDSDCHKQCVDYEHFSNGECKPTGSGFFKNSKCFCKKPC
;
A
#
# COMPACT_ATOMS: atom_id res chain seq x y z
N MET A 1 10.26 -12.49 49.52
CA MET A 1 9.27 -11.42 49.25
C MET A 1 8.14 -12.08 48.48
N ALA A 2 7.02 -12.42 49.13
CA ALA A 2 5.92 -13.09 48.43
C ALA A 2 5.21 -12.05 47.55
N PRO A 3 5.07 -12.28 46.23
CA PRO A 3 4.33 -11.36 45.40
C PRO A 3 2.86 -11.37 45.85
N SER A 4 2.31 -10.18 46.12
CA SER A 4 0.90 -10.03 46.44
C SER A 4 0.06 -10.52 45.25
N VAL A 5 -1.04 -11.21 45.51
CA VAL A 5 -2.00 -11.68 44.47
C VAL A 5 -2.46 -10.56 43.53
N ARG A 6 -2.53 -9.32 44.03
CA ARG A 6 -2.80 -8.12 43.23
C ARG A 6 -1.69 -7.85 42.22
N SER A 7 -0.44 -8.00 42.62
CA SER A 7 0.73 -7.80 41.75
C SER A 7 0.78 -8.84 40.64
N VAL A 8 0.41 -10.09 40.94
CA VAL A 8 0.33 -11.16 39.94
C VAL A 8 -0.79 -10.89 38.93
N ALA A 9 -1.97 -10.48 39.40
CA ALA A 9 -3.11 -10.17 38.54
C ALA A 9 -2.80 -9.01 37.58
N VAL A 10 -2.16 -7.94 38.06
CA VAL A 10 -1.78 -6.79 37.22
C VAL A 10 -0.78 -7.21 36.14
N SER A 11 0.25 -7.99 36.49
CA SER A 11 1.21 -8.50 35.50
C SER A 11 0.54 -9.40 34.46
N MET A 12 -0.41 -10.24 34.87
CA MET A 12 -1.13 -11.15 33.98
C MET A 12 -2.02 -10.36 32.99
N LEU A 13 -2.74 -9.35 33.48
CA LEU A 13 -3.54 -8.45 32.65
C LEU A 13 -2.66 -7.68 31.66
N PHE A 14 -1.48 -7.23 32.09
CA PHE A 14 -0.54 -6.53 31.23
C PHE A 14 -0.03 -7.41 30.09
N VAL A 15 0.32 -8.66 30.38
CA VAL A 15 0.74 -9.65 29.36
C VAL A 15 -0.39 -9.93 28.38
N LEU A 16 -1.63 -10.09 28.84
CA LEU A 16 -2.79 -10.30 27.98
C LEU A 16 -3.04 -9.10 27.05
N PHE A 17 -2.82 -7.88 27.54
CA PHE A 17 -2.95 -6.66 26.74
C PHE A 17 -1.89 -6.56 25.64
N LEU A 18 -0.65 -6.95 25.95
CA LEU A 18 0.45 -7.01 24.98
C LEU A 18 0.19 -8.07 23.89
N LEU A 19 -0.40 -9.21 24.23
CA LEU A 19 -0.73 -10.23 23.24
C LEU A 19 -1.85 -9.79 22.27
N ALA A 20 -2.73 -8.88 22.69
CA ALA A 20 -3.83 -8.39 21.87
C ALA A 20 -3.40 -7.34 20.83
N THR A 21 -2.22 -6.71 20.98
CA THR A 21 -1.78 -5.61 20.11
C THR A 21 -1.10 -6.06 18.81
N GLU A 22 -0.92 -7.37 18.61
CA GLU A 22 -0.30 -7.97 17.41
C GLU A 22 -1.24 -7.96 16.18
N MET A 23 -2.17 -7.01 16.08
CA MET A 23 -2.92 -6.73 14.86
C MET A 23 -2.31 -5.52 14.16
N GLY A 24 -1.21 -5.77 13.46
CA GLY A 24 -0.67 -4.82 12.50
C GLY A 24 -1.73 -4.47 11.48
N SER A 25 -1.97 -3.17 11.30
CA SER A 25 -2.82 -2.67 10.20
C SER A 25 -2.24 -3.22 8.90
N SER A 26 -2.98 -4.13 8.26
CA SER A 26 -2.63 -4.59 6.93
C SER A 26 -2.93 -3.43 6.00
N ASP A 27 -1.92 -2.60 5.72
CA ASP A 27 -1.97 -1.68 4.58
C ASP A 27 -2.34 -2.56 3.38
N ALA A 28 -3.53 -2.34 2.83
CA ALA A 28 -4.04 -3.16 1.74
C ALA A 28 -2.98 -3.15 0.66
N ALA A 29 -2.43 -4.32 0.32
CA ALA A 29 -1.31 -4.40 -0.59
C ALA A 29 -1.72 -3.72 -1.91
N LEU A 30 -1.01 -2.67 -2.30
CA LEU A 30 -1.30 -1.99 -3.56
C LEU A 30 -0.45 -2.61 -4.67
N CYS A 31 -1.13 -3.19 -5.66
CA CYS A 31 -0.50 -3.74 -6.86
C CYS A 31 -0.51 -2.72 -7.99
N ASP A 32 0.60 -2.63 -8.71
CA ASP A 32 0.70 -1.87 -9.96
C ASP A 32 0.02 -2.65 -11.10
N LYS A 33 -0.90 -1.99 -11.81
CA LYS A 33 -1.57 -2.48 -13.01
C LYS A 33 -1.34 -1.50 -14.14
N LEU A 34 -0.96 -1.99 -15.32
CA LEU A 34 -0.86 -1.15 -16.51
C LEU A 34 -2.23 -0.53 -16.84
N SER A 35 -2.26 0.79 -17.06
CA SER A 35 -3.46 1.51 -17.48
C SER A 35 -3.92 1.03 -18.86
N ALA A 36 -5.21 0.71 -19.02
CA ALA A 36 -5.77 0.31 -20.31
C ALA A 36 -6.19 1.51 -21.17
N GLY A 37 -6.52 2.64 -20.53
CA GLY A 37 -6.99 3.86 -21.20
C GLY A 37 -5.86 4.83 -21.56
N PHE A 38 -4.75 4.83 -20.81
CA PHE A 38 -3.65 5.75 -21.05
C PHE A 38 -2.86 5.37 -22.31
N LYS A 39 -2.94 6.21 -23.35
CA LYS A 39 -2.23 6.00 -24.61
C LYS A 39 -0.98 6.88 -24.70
N GLY A 40 0.13 6.27 -25.12
CA GLY A 40 1.37 6.97 -25.44
C GLY A 40 2.36 7.08 -24.28
N TYR A 41 3.24 8.09 -24.38
CA TYR A 41 4.32 8.32 -23.42
C TYR A 41 3.80 9.04 -22.16
N CYS A 42 4.13 8.48 -20.99
CA CYS A 42 3.78 9.05 -19.69
C CYS A 42 4.84 10.07 -19.25
N GLY A 43 4.59 11.35 -19.49
CA GLY A 43 5.50 12.45 -19.14
C GLY A 43 5.14 13.20 -17.86
N ARG A 44 3.93 12.99 -17.32
CA ARG A 44 3.41 13.67 -16.12
C ARG A 44 2.59 12.70 -15.29
N ASP A 45 3.00 12.47 -14.05
CA ASP A 45 2.31 11.56 -13.12
C ASP A 45 0.88 12.02 -12.83
N SER A 46 0.62 13.33 -12.81
CA SER A 46 -0.71 13.88 -12.56
C SER A 46 -1.74 13.53 -13.63
N ASP A 47 -1.33 13.43 -14.90
CA ASP A 47 -2.23 13.00 -15.98
C ASP A 47 -2.51 11.49 -15.88
N CYS A 48 -1.51 10.69 -15.50
CA CYS A 48 -1.68 9.26 -15.22
C CYS A 48 -2.58 9.02 -14.01
N HIS A 49 -2.39 9.75 -12.92
CA HIS A 49 -3.22 9.69 -11.72
C HIS A 49 -4.68 9.97 -12.05
N LYS A 50 -4.97 11.07 -12.76
CA LYS A 50 -6.34 11.39 -13.21
C LYS A 50 -6.92 10.28 -14.08
N GLN A 51 -6.15 9.75 -15.04
CA GLN A 51 -6.60 8.62 -15.85
C GLN A 51 -6.99 7.41 -14.98
N CYS A 52 -6.15 7.05 -14.01
CA CYS A 52 -6.37 5.90 -13.14
C CYS A 52 -7.55 6.09 -12.18
N VAL A 53 -7.68 7.28 -11.58
CA VAL A 53 -8.72 7.58 -10.58
C VAL A 53 -10.06 7.87 -11.24
N ASP A 54 -10.09 8.76 -12.23
CA ASP A 54 -11.33 9.25 -12.84
C ASP A 54 -11.95 8.25 -13.82
N TYR A 55 -11.14 7.47 -14.56
CA TYR A 55 -11.64 6.59 -15.63
C TYR A 55 -11.53 5.10 -15.33
N GLU A 56 -10.50 4.67 -14.59
CA GLU A 56 -10.31 3.25 -14.26
C GLU A 56 -10.69 2.91 -12.81
N HIS A 57 -11.17 3.88 -12.03
CA HIS A 57 -11.61 3.73 -10.63
C HIS A 57 -10.56 3.08 -9.71
N PHE A 58 -9.29 3.39 -9.94
CA PHE A 58 -8.18 2.96 -9.10
C PHE A 58 -7.80 4.01 -8.06
N SER A 59 -7.06 3.61 -7.02
CA SER A 59 -6.76 4.48 -5.88
C SER A 59 -5.65 5.48 -6.16
N ASN A 60 -4.73 5.16 -7.08
CA ASN A 60 -3.62 6.02 -7.45
C ASN A 60 -3.06 5.62 -8.84
N GLY A 61 -2.15 6.41 -9.40
CA GLY A 61 -1.43 6.10 -10.63
C GLY A 61 -0.12 6.87 -10.78
N GLU A 62 0.89 6.24 -11.35
CA GLU A 62 2.27 6.77 -11.47
C GLU A 62 2.86 6.40 -12.85
N CYS A 63 3.65 7.31 -13.43
CA CYS A 63 4.44 7.03 -14.62
C CYS A 63 5.67 6.21 -14.22
N LYS A 64 5.78 4.98 -14.73
CA LYS A 64 6.97 4.15 -14.54
C LYS A 64 7.72 3.93 -15.85
N PRO A 65 9.06 3.98 -15.82
CA PRO A 65 9.86 3.61 -16.97
C PRO A 65 9.72 2.10 -17.22
N THR A 66 9.31 1.76 -18.44
CA THR A 66 9.28 0.40 -18.97
C THR A 66 10.33 0.24 -20.06
N GLY A 67 10.69 -1.01 -20.33
CA GLY A 67 11.70 -1.35 -21.32
C GLY A 67 13.13 -1.18 -20.81
N SER A 68 14.09 -1.58 -21.65
CA SER A 68 15.51 -1.66 -21.31
C SER A 68 16.36 -1.05 -22.42
N GLY A 69 17.47 -0.41 -22.06
CA GLY A 69 18.41 0.17 -23.03
C GLY A 69 17.85 1.41 -23.75
N PHE A 70 18.07 1.51 -25.07
CA PHE A 70 17.68 2.67 -25.89
C PHE A 70 16.15 2.78 -26.10
N PHE A 71 15.39 1.71 -25.83
CA PHE A 71 13.94 1.64 -25.98
C PHE A 71 13.19 1.90 -24.67
N LYS A 72 13.74 2.74 -23.78
CA LYS A 72 13.09 3.10 -22.52
C LYS A 72 11.91 4.02 -22.79
N ASN A 73 10.70 3.51 -22.55
CA ASN A 73 9.45 4.26 -22.66
C ASN A 73 8.82 4.43 -21.28
N SER A 74 8.17 5.54 -21.02
CA SER A 74 7.44 5.73 -19.77
C SER A 74 5.97 5.35 -19.99
N LYS A 75 5.43 4.46 -19.17
CA LYS A 75 4.03 4.02 -19.21
C LYS A 75 3.34 4.30 -17.89
N CYS A 76 2.03 4.50 -17.94
CA CYS A 76 1.20 4.74 -16.77
C CYS A 76 0.82 3.43 -16.07
N PHE A 77 1.09 3.33 -14.77
CA PHE A 77 0.69 2.21 -13.91
C PHE A 77 -0.25 2.71 -12.81
N CYS A 78 -1.44 2.14 -12.75
CA CYS A 78 -2.43 2.41 -11.73
C CYS A 78 -2.23 1.48 -10.53
N LYS A 79 -2.43 1.99 -9.31
CA LYS A 79 -2.38 1.20 -8.08
C LYS A 79 -3.79 0.81 -7.68
N LYS A 80 -3.98 -0.49 -7.49
CA LYS A 80 -5.23 -1.06 -6.99
C LYS A 80 -4.96 -1.95 -5.78
N PRO A 81 -5.92 -2.11 -4.88
CA PRO A 81 -5.83 -3.17 -3.89
C PRO A 81 -5.66 -4.52 -4.59
N CYS A 82 -4.65 -5.26 -4.13
CA CYS A 82 -4.63 -6.71 -4.13
C CYS A 82 -5.03 -7.17 -2.71
#